data_AF-A0ABD3M3T3-F1
#
_entry.id   AF-A0ABD3M3T3-F1
#
_cell.length_a   1.000
_cell.length_b   1.000
_cell.length_c   1.000
_cell.angle_alpha   90.00
_cell.angle_beta   90.00
_cell.angle_gamma   90.00
#
_symmetry.space_group_name_H-M   'P 1'
#
loop_
_entity.id
_entity.type
_entity.pdbx_description
1 polymer ?
#
loop_
_entity_poly.entity_id
_entity_poly.type
_entity_poly.pdbx_seq_one_letter_code
_entity_poly.pdbx_strand_id
1 'polypeptide(L)'
;MATAWYGHDGIPINPSVRAEHLRQVSLFTWAFVRSMKRHLSPPDEDEAAFVQEIRARLSPSQAEAIISAVHRPNRALYDLSVAIDRLPMHFMRKTEINKNLSIFEDTLGGCERLLSSPVPLFYSRHTARFLSTWLLLLPFALYEPFKGSWNHVAEIPAIALASVFLFGIEELATQLEEPFTILPMQGFCDKIGMWCDEIVSWRGQGLDDNVYE
;
A
#
# COMPACT_ATOMS: atom_id res chain seq x y z
N MET A 1 -11.13 -17.80 7.72
CA MET A 1 -11.17 -17.24 9.10
C MET A 1 -12.45 -17.59 9.87
N ALA A 2 -13.58 -17.94 9.24
CA ALA A 2 -14.89 -18.01 9.92
C ALA A 2 -15.33 -19.38 10.51
N THR A 3 -14.48 -20.40 10.60
CA THR A 3 -14.94 -21.77 10.94
C THR A 3 -14.24 -22.46 12.12
N ALA A 4 -13.71 -21.70 13.08
CA ALA A 4 -13.20 -22.27 14.34
C ALA A 4 -14.35 -22.34 15.36
N TRP A 5 -15.06 -23.47 15.39
CA TRP A 5 -16.24 -23.69 16.26
C TRP A 5 -15.94 -24.55 17.49
N TYR A 6 -14.88 -25.36 17.43
CA TYR A 6 -14.47 -26.26 18.49
C TYR A 6 -13.02 -25.98 18.90
N GLY A 7 -12.77 -25.92 20.20
CA GLY A 7 -11.40 -25.94 20.72
C GLY A 7 -10.72 -27.28 20.38
N HIS A 8 -9.43 -27.39 20.67
CA HIS A 8 -8.66 -28.62 20.49
C HIS A 8 -9.30 -29.84 21.20
N ASP A 9 -10.11 -29.59 22.24
CA ASP A 9 -10.69 -30.60 23.12
C ASP A 9 -12.17 -30.90 22.80
N GLY A 10 -12.71 -30.40 21.68
CA GLY A 10 -14.12 -30.58 21.31
C GLY A 10 -15.11 -29.73 22.13
N ILE A 11 -14.61 -28.86 23.01
CA ILE A 11 -15.43 -27.99 23.86
C ILE A 11 -15.88 -26.75 23.05
N PRO A 12 -17.17 -26.37 23.12
CA PRO A 12 -17.68 -25.13 22.53
C PRO A 12 -16.97 -23.91 23.13
N ILE A 13 -16.55 -23.00 22.25
CA ILE A 13 -15.81 -21.81 22.65
C ILE A 13 -16.77 -20.70 22.96
N ASN A 14 -16.55 -19.98 24.05
CA ASN A 14 -17.33 -18.81 24.39
C ASN A 14 -17.40 -17.85 23.17
N PRO A 15 -18.61 -17.55 22.65
CA PRO A 15 -18.79 -16.70 21.48
C PRO A 15 -18.12 -15.33 21.61
N SER A 16 -18.07 -14.75 22.82
CA SER A 16 -17.43 -13.45 23.08
C SER A 16 -15.90 -13.50 22.96
N VAL A 17 -15.27 -14.58 23.43
CA VAL A 17 -13.82 -14.78 23.34
C VAL A 17 -13.41 -14.99 21.89
N ARG A 18 -14.19 -15.80 21.15
CA ARG A 18 -14.04 -15.94 19.70
C ARG A 18 -14.23 -14.61 18.98
N ALA A 19 -15.22 -13.81 19.43
CA ALA A 19 -15.51 -12.49 18.87
C ALA A 19 -14.25 -11.62 18.90
N GLU A 20 -13.61 -11.54 20.07
CA GLU A 20 -12.40 -10.76 20.28
C GLU A 20 -11.20 -11.31 19.51
N HIS A 21 -10.97 -12.63 19.48
CA HIS A 21 -9.82 -13.18 18.76
C HIS A 21 -9.85 -12.88 17.25
N LEU A 22 -10.99 -13.02 16.55
CA LEU A 22 -11.02 -12.65 15.13
C LEU A 22 -11.02 -11.13 14.94
N ARG A 23 -11.51 -10.35 15.92
CA ARG A 23 -11.36 -8.89 15.90
C ARG A 23 -9.88 -8.49 15.93
N GLN A 24 -9.08 -9.13 16.79
CA GLN A 24 -7.63 -8.92 16.84
C GLN A 24 -6.97 -9.27 15.50
N VAL A 25 -7.36 -10.38 14.86
CA VAL A 25 -6.84 -10.74 13.53
C VAL A 25 -7.20 -9.69 12.47
N SER A 26 -8.44 -9.18 12.45
CA SER A 26 -8.84 -8.07 11.56
C SER A 26 -7.98 -6.83 11.81
N LEU A 27 -7.87 -6.41 13.08
CA LEU A 27 -7.13 -5.23 13.50
C LEU A 27 -5.65 -5.30 13.10
N PHE A 28 -4.98 -6.44 13.33
CA PHE A 28 -3.57 -6.58 12.97
C PHE A 28 -3.34 -6.78 11.47
N THR A 29 -4.31 -7.32 10.73
CA THR A 29 -4.27 -7.34 9.27
C THR A 29 -4.33 -5.92 8.72
N TRP A 30 -5.23 -5.08 9.25
CA TRP A 30 -5.29 -3.66 8.91
C TRP A 30 -4.02 -2.91 9.36
N ALA A 31 -3.52 -3.17 10.57
CA ALA A 31 -2.33 -2.51 11.10
C ALA A 31 -1.08 -2.83 10.26
N PHE A 32 -0.97 -4.05 9.72
CA PHE A 32 0.09 -4.43 8.79
C PHE A 32 0.05 -3.58 7.52
N VAL A 33 -1.09 -3.52 6.81
CA VAL A 33 -1.20 -2.75 5.56
C VAL A 33 -1.07 -1.25 5.81
N ARG A 34 -1.56 -0.74 6.94
CA ARG A 34 -1.42 0.67 7.32
C ARG A 34 0.02 1.04 7.65
N SER A 35 0.76 0.13 8.29
CA SER A 35 2.20 0.27 8.54
C SER A 35 3.00 0.18 7.25
N MET A 36 2.59 -0.68 6.31
CA MET A 36 3.21 -0.79 4.99
C MET A 36 3.03 0.49 4.18
N LYS A 37 1.83 1.07 4.13
CA LYS A 37 1.62 2.41 3.54
C LYS A 37 2.60 3.41 4.13
N ARG A 38 2.63 3.49 5.47
CA ARG A 38 3.50 4.44 6.14
C ARG A 38 4.97 4.23 5.79
N HIS A 39 5.42 2.98 5.73
CA HIS A 39 6.80 2.62 5.41
C HIS A 39 7.19 2.98 3.96
N LEU A 40 6.26 2.87 3.02
CA LEU A 40 6.49 3.14 1.60
C LEU A 40 6.28 4.62 1.22
N SER A 41 5.62 5.41 2.06
CA SER A 41 5.41 6.84 1.85
C SER A 41 6.54 7.70 2.45
N PRO A 42 6.83 8.89 1.87
CA PRO A 42 7.76 9.85 2.44
C PRO A 42 7.46 10.18 3.91
N PRO A 43 8.48 10.36 4.77
CA PRO A 43 8.24 10.48 6.20
C PRO A 43 7.37 11.63 6.67
N ASP A 44 7.48 12.75 5.98
CA ASP A 44 6.77 14.00 6.21
C ASP A 44 5.29 13.93 5.81
N GLU A 45 4.91 13.07 4.87
CA GLU A 45 3.55 13.01 4.36
C GLU A 45 2.57 12.26 5.27
N ASP A 46 3.01 11.18 5.93
CA ASP A 46 2.08 10.21 6.54
C ASP A 46 2.34 9.88 8.02
N GLU A 47 3.46 10.31 8.62
CA GLU A 47 3.83 9.92 10.00
C GLU A 47 2.77 10.30 11.03
N ALA A 48 2.29 11.54 11.00
CA ALA A 48 1.31 12.02 11.97
C ALA A 48 -0.02 11.28 11.86
N ALA A 49 -0.52 11.07 10.64
CA ALA A 49 -1.76 10.35 10.38
C ALA A 49 -1.65 8.88 10.79
N PHE A 50 -0.53 8.23 10.47
CA PHE A 50 -0.25 6.85 10.86
C PHE A 50 -0.30 6.68 12.39
N VAL A 51 0.42 7.53 13.13
CA VAL A 51 0.47 7.47 14.59
C VAL A 51 -0.92 7.68 15.19
N GLN A 52 -1.69 8.63 14.65
CA GLN A 52 -3.05 8.90 15.10
C GLN A 52 -3.97 7.70 14.86
N GLU A 53 -3.97 7.12 13.67
CA GLU A 53 -4.83 5.99 13.30
C GLU A 53 -4.49 4.72 14.11
N ILE A 54 -3.20 4.41 14.28
CA ILE A 54 -2.75 3.26 15.08
C ILE A 54 -3.20 3.41 16.54
N ARG A 55 -3.03 4.60 17.13
CA ARG A 55 -3.47 4.87 18.51
C ARG A 55 -5.00 4.88 18.66
N ALA A 56 -5.73 5.21 17.60
CA ALA A 56 -7.20 5.23 17.63
C ALA A 56 -7.81 3.83 17.62
N ARG A 57 -7.17 2.85 16.96
CA ARG A 57 -7.74 1.50 16.78
C ARG A 57 -7.13 0.44 17.71
N LEU A 58 -5.88 0.60 18.14
CA LEU A 58 -5.18 -0.38 18.98
C LEU A 58 -5.10 0.10 20.44
N SER A 59 -4.89 -0.86 21.37
CA SER A 59 -4.60 -0.49 22.75
C SER A 59 -3.26 0.25 22.87
N PRO A 60 -3.05 1.09 23.89
CA PRO A 60 -1.84 1.91 24.02
C PRO A 60 -0.53 1.10 23.95
N SER A 61 -0.51 -0.10 24.55
CA SER A 61 0.67 -0.97 24.53
C SER A 61 0.94 -1.58 23.15
N GLN A 62 -0.11 -1.99 22.43
CA GLN A 62 0.01 -2.52 21.07
C GLN A 62 0.43 -1.42 20.08
N ALA A 63 -0.18 -0.24 20.20
CA ALA A 63 0.13 0.92 19.36
C ALA A 63 1.60 1.33 19.52
N GLU A 64 2.06 1.48 20.77
CA GLU A 64 3.43 1.89 21.04
C GLU A 64 4.46 0.84 20.57
N ALA A 65 4.14 -0.46 20.70
CA ALA A 65 4.99 -1.53 20.19
C ALA A 65 5.20 -1.43 18.67
N ILE A 66 4.17 -1.07 17.90
CA ILE A 66 4.28 -0.88 16.45
C ILE A 66 5.00 0.43 16.12
N ILE A 67 4.65 1.54 16.77
CA ILE A 67 5.20 2.87 16.45
C ILE A 67 6.70 2.94 16.75
N SER A 68 7.14 2.36 17.86
CA SER A 68 8.54 2.37 18.31
C SER A 68 9.42 1.33 17.60
N ALA A 69 8.83 0.42 16.82
CA ALA A 69 9.59 -0.58 16.09
C ALA A 69 10.42 0.07 14.96
N VAL A 70 11.63 -0.44 14.76
CA VAL A 70 12.48 -0.06 13.61
C VAL A 70 11.80 -0.44 12.30
N HIS A 71 11.28 -1.67 12.23
CA HIS A 71 10.54 -2.18 11.07
C HIS A 71 9.05 -2.38 11.41
N ARG A 72 8.29 -1.29 11.32
CA ARG A 72 6.88 -1.24 11.75
C ARG A 72 5.98 -2.26 11.04
N PRO A 73 6.07 -2.48 9.71
CA PRO A 73 5.27 -3.51 9.04
C PRO A 73 5.56 -4.92 9.58
N ASN A 74 6.83 -5.28 9.78
CA ASN A 74 7.18 -6.60 10.31
C ASN A 74 6.74 -6.77 11.76
N ARG A 75 6.76 -5.69 12.56
CA ARG A 75 6.20 -5.73 13.91
C ARG A 75 4.69 -6.01 13.89
N ALA A 76 3.94 -5.33 13.03
CA ALA A 76 2.51 -5.58 12.86
C ALA A 76 2.23 -7.00 12.34
N LEU A 77 3.07 -7.52 11.43
CA LEU A 77 2.97 -8.89 10.92
C LEU A 77 3.25 -9.93 12.02
N TYR A 78 4.22 -9.67 12.89
CA TYR A 78 4.46 -10.48 14.09
C TYR A 78 3.23 -10.51 15.01
N ASP A 79 2.62 -9.36 15.28
CA ASP A 79 1.42 -9.28 16.11
C ASP A 79 0.22 -10.01 15.48
N LEU A 80 0.10 -9.96 14.15
CA LEU A 80 -0.88 -10.75 13.41
C LEU A 80 -0.65 -12.26 13.57
N SER A 81 0.60 -12.72 13.47
CA SER A 81 0.98 -14.13 13.70
C SER A 81 0.61 -14.59 15.11
N VAL A 82 0.90 -13.77 16.13
CA VAL A 82 0.51 -14.05 17.52
C VAL A 82 -1.02 -14.09 17.68
N ALA A 83 -1.75 -13.21 17.00
CA ALA A 83 -3.22 -13.21 17.02
C ALA A 83 -3.81 -14.48 16.36
N ILE A 84 -3.21 -14.96 15.28
CA ILE A 84 -3.59 -16.22 14.62
C ILE A 84 -3.29 -17.42 15.51
N ASP A 85 -2.17 -17.44 16.24
CA ASP A 85 -1.87 -18.56 17.14
C ASP A 85 -2.80 -18.61 18.36
N ARG A 86 -3.37 -17.48 18.78
CA ARG A 86 -4.44 -17.46 19.79
C ARG A 86 -5.77 -17.99 19.27
N LEU A 87 -5.93 -18.17 17.95
CA LEU A 87 -7.17 -18.72 17.42
C LEU A 87 -7.32 -20.19 17.87
N PRO A 88 -8.49 -20.56 18.38
CA PRO A 88 -8.74 -21.91 18.85
C PRO A 88 -9.12 -22.81 17.68
N MET A 89 -8.12 -23.14 16.87
CA MET A 89 -8.25 -23.98 15.68
C MET A 89 -7.10 -24.97 15.58
N HIS A 90 -7.36 -26.07 14.86
CA HIS A 90 -6.38 -27.13 14.66
C HIS A 90 -5.06 -26.60 14.06
N PHE A 91 -3.92 -27.10 14.55
CA PHE A 91 -2.59 -26.59 14.19
C PHE A 91 -2.34 -26.62 12.68
N MET A 92 -2.79 -27.66 11.96
CA MET A 92 -2.66 -27.73 10.49
C MET A 92 -3.29 -26.51 9.81
N ARG A 93 -4.46 -26.03 10.29
CA ARG A 93 -5.10 -24.85 9.72
C ARG A 93 -4.34 -23.58 10.08
N LYS A 94 -3.76 -23.49 11.28
CA LYS A 94 -2.88 -22.38 11.67
C LYS A 94 -1.64 -22.33 10.78
N THR A 95 -1.02 -23.48 10.50
CA THR A 95 0.13 -23.59 9.61
C THR A 95 -0.21 -23.07 8.21
N GLU A 96 -1.36 -23.45 7.64
CA GLU A 96 -1.78 -22.92 6.34
C GLU A 96 -2.05 -21.41 6.36
N ILE A 97 -2.62 -20.87 7.45
CA ILE A 97 -2.79 -19.41 7.57
C ILE A 97 -1.43 -18.71 7.71
N ASN A 98 -0.50 -19.27 8.49
CA ASN A 98 0.84 -18.70 8.65
C ASN A 98 1.65 -18.73 7.35
N LYS A 99 1.45 -19.73 6.48
CA LYS A 99 2.02 -19.70 5.12
C LYS A 99 1.53 -18.49 4.32
N ASN A 100 0.29 -18.05 4.51
CA ASN A 100 -0.20 -16.82 3.86
C ASN A 100 0.48 -15.56 4.42
N LEU A 101 0.95 -15.57 5.67
CA LEU A 101 1.76 -14.45 6.20
C LEU A 101 3.12 -14.34 5.50
N SER A 102 3.70 -15.45 5.07
CA SER A 102 4.92 -15.41 4.23
C SER A 102 4.66 -14.73 2.89
N ILE A 103 3.44 -14.83 2.34
CA ILE A 103 3.05 -14.09 1.13
C ILE A 103 2.97 -12.58 1.42
N PHE A 104 2.48 -12.19 2.60
CA PHE A 104 2.46 -10.79 3.01
C PHE A 104 3.87 -10.22 3.14
N GLU A 105 4.78 -10.97 3.76
CA GLU A 105 6.19 -10.62 3.90
C GLU A 105 6.88 -10.50 2.53
N ASP A 106 6.68 -11.47 1.62
CA ASP A 106 7.27 -11.40 0.28
C ASP A 106 6.72 -10.23 -0.54
N THR A 107 5.43 -9.91 -0.39
CA THR A 107 4.82 -8.74 -1.04
C THR A 107 5.43 -7.43 -0.52
N LEU A 108 5.58 -7.31 0.80
CA LEU A 108 6.25 -6.17 1.43
C LEU A 108 7.70 -6.03 0.95
N GLY A 109 8.47 -7.12 0.95
CA GLY A 109 9.83 -7.13 0.42
C GLY A 109 9.89 -6.79 -1.07
N GLY A 110 8.86 -7.15 -1.85
CA GLY A 110 8.67 -6.71 -3.22
C GLY A 110 8.53 -5.20 -3.34
N CYS A 111 7.67 -4.59 -2.51
CA CYS A 111 7.50 -3.14 -2.46
C CYS A 111 8.77 -2.41 -1.99
N GLU A 112 9.50 -2.96 -1.01
CA GLU A 112 10.78 -2.42 -0.55
C GLU A 112 11.83 -2.45 -1.66
N ARG A 113 11.91 -3.54 -2.44
CA ARG A 113 12.82 -3.61 -3.59
C ARG A 113 12.49 -2.58 -4.66
N LEU A 114 11.20 -2.34 -4.92
CA LEU A 114 10.77 -1.29 -5.84
C LEU A 114 11.18 0.10 -5.34
N LEU A 115 11.01 0.36 -4.04
CA LEU A 115 11.41 1.63 -3.42
C LEU A 115 12.94 1.81 -3.38
N SER A 116 13.69 0.75 -3.09
CA SER A 116 15.14 0.78 -2.91
C SER A 116 15.93 0.70 -4.22
N SER A 117 15.27 0.36 -5.33
CA SER A 117 15.89 0.19 -6.65
C SER A 117 15.33 1.19 -7.67
N PRO A 118 15.45 2.51 -7.42
CA PRO A 118 14.95 3.52 -8.35
C PRO A 118 15.72 3.45 -9.68
N VAL A 119 15.10 3.99 -10.73
CA VAL A 119 15.78 4.19 -12.02
C VAL A 119 17.07 4.98 -11.77
N PRO A 120 18.23 4.57 -12.36
CA PRO A 120 19.47 5.24 -12.04
C PRO A 120 19.39 6.72 -12.43
N LEU A 121 19.71 7.61 -11.48
CA LEU A 121 19.58 9.07 -11.63
C LEU A 121 20.26 9.64 -12.89
N PHE A 122 21.28 8.96 -13.42
CA PHE A 122 21.90 9.36 -14.67
C PHE A 122 20.94 9.31 -15.86
N TYR A 123 20.04 8.31 -15.93
CA TYR A 123 19.07 8.18 -17.01
C TYR A 123 18.11 9.37 -17.05
N SER A 124 17.38 9.63 -15.96
CA SER A 124 16.40 10.73 -15.91
C SER A 124 17.08 12.09 -16.14
N ARG A 125 18.30 12.30 -15.59
CA ARG A 125 19.07 13.53 -15.86
C ARG A 125 19.56 13.64 -17.30
N HIS A 126 19.95 12.52 -17.92
CA HIS A 126 20.42 12.51 -19.31
C HIS A 126 19.26 12.78 -20.26
N THR A 127 18.11 12.15 -20.06
CA THR A 127 16.89 12.35 -20.87
C THR A 127 16.43 13.80 -20.81
N ALA A 128 16.32 14.40 -19.62
CA ALA A 128 15.96 15.81 -19.47
C ALA A 128 16.92 16.77 -20.19
N ARG A 129 18.24 16.52 -20.10
CA ARG A 129 19.27 17.33 -20.81
C ARG A 129 19.19 17.16 -22.31
N PHE A 130 19.03 15.92 -22.78
CA PHE A 130 18.86 15.61 -24.19
C PHE A 130 17.63 16.32 -24.75
N LEU A 131 16.46 16.16 -24.10
CA LEU A 131 15.22 16.79 -24.53
C LEU A 131 15.33 18.31 -24.56
N SER A 132 15.92 18.91 -23.52
CA SER A 132 16.15 20.37 -23.46
C SER A 132 17.05 20.84 -24.60
N THR A 133 18.13 20.10 -24.89
CA THR A 133 19.06 20.44 -25.99
C THR A 133 18.36 20.27 -27.34
N TRP A 134 17.56 19.22 -27.51
CA TRP A 134 16.82 18.94 -28.74
C TRP A 134 15.79 20.04 -29.03
N LEU A 135 15.03 20.47 -28.01
CA LEU A 135 14.09 21.59 -28.13
C LEU A 135 14.78 22.93 -28.39
N LEU A 136 15.97 23.15 -27.81
CA LEU A 136 16.78 24.33 -28.10
C LEU A 136 17.28 24.38 -29.55
N LEU A 137 17.53 23.21 -30.15
CA LEU A 137 17.95 23.10 -31.55
C LEU A 137 16.78 23.03 -32.55
N LEU A 138 15.55 22.82 -32.07
CA LEU A 138 14.34 22.71 -32.89
C LEU A 138 14.08 23.92 -33.81
N PRO A 139 14.34 25.19 -33.40
CA PRO A 139 14.14 26.34 -34.29
C PRO A 139 14.94 26.25 -35.59
N PHE A 140 16.20 25.78 -35.49
CA PHE A 140 17.06 25.65 -36.68
C PHE A 140 16.53 24.59 -37.66
N ALA A 141 15.83 23.57 -37.18
CA ALA A 141 15.21 22.54 -38.01
C ALA A 141 13.90 23.01 -38.67
N LEU A 142 13.17 23.91 -38.02
CA LEU A 142 11.86 24.40 -38.48
C LEU A 142 11.94 25.66 -39.36
N TYR A 143 13.11 26.29 -39.47
CA TYR A 143 13.30 27.51 -40.24
C TYR A 143 12.80 27.42 -41.70
N GLU A 144 13.27 26.45 -42.50
CA GLU A 144 12.85 26.29 -43.90
C GLU A 144 11.36 25.89 -44.04
N PRO A 145 10.83 24.90 -43.29
CA PRO A 145 9.41 24.55 -43.33
C PRO A 145 8.45 25.71 -43.06
N PHE A 146 8.83 26.67 -42.19
CA PHE A 146 7.98 27.80 -41.79
C PHE A 146 8.25 29.09 -42.55
N LYS A 147 9.12 29.07 -43.58
CA LYS A 147 9.47 30.23 -44.43
C LYS A 147 8.28 30.92 -45.09
N GLY A 148 7.18 30.20 -45.33
CA GLY A 148 5.95 30.75 -45.92
C GLY A 148 5.12 31.62 -44.96
N SER A 149 5.42 31.61 -43.66
CA SER A 149 4.76 32.46 -42.68
C SER A 149 5.44 33.83 -42.57
N TRP A 150 4.69 34.88 -42.23
CA TRP A 150 5.26 36.22 -42.05
C TRP A 150 6.34 36.18 -40.97
N ASN A 151 7.60 36.41 -41.36
CA ASN A 151 8.77 36.40 -40.48
C ASN A 151 8.87 35.17 -39.55
N HIS A 152 8.50 33.98 -40.03
CA HIS A 152 8.55 32.73 -39.26
C HIS A 152 7.67 32.73 -37.98
N VAL A 153 6.72 33.66 -37.84
CA VAL A 153 5.94 33.84 -36.59
C VAL A 153 5.12 32.59 -36.22
N ALA A 154 4.72 31.78 -37.21
CA ALA A 154 4.01 30.53 -36.98
C ALA A 154 4.87 29.42 -36.36
N GLU A 155 6.19 29.57 -36.34
CA GLU A 155 7.14 28.65 -35.70
C GLU A 155 7.01 28.67 -34.17
N ILE A 156 6.79 29.85 -33.58
CA ILE A 156 6.69 30.05 -32.13
C ILE A 156 5.60 29.17 -31.49
N PRO A 157 4.32 29.21 -31.93
CA PRO A 157 3.29 28.35 -31.36
C PRO A 157 3.53 26.87 -31.65
N ALA A 158 4.18 26.52 -32.76
CA ALA A 158 4.52 25.13 -33.07
C ALA A 158 5.56 24.56 -32.09
N ILE A 159 6.63 25.31 -31.82
CA ILE A 159 7.67 24.94 -30.85
C ILE A 159 7.10 24.93 -29.43
N ALA A 160 6.28 25.92 -29.08
CA ALA A 160 5.63 25.96 -27.77
C ALA A 160 4.76 24.71 -27.54
N LEU A 161 3.95 24.34 -28.53
CA LEU A 161 3.09 23.15 -28.46
C LEU A 161 3.93 21.86 -28.34
N ALA A 162 4.98 21.72 -29.16
CA ALA A 162 5.88 20.56 -29.09
C ALA A 162 6.59 20.47 -27.72
N SER A 163 7.03 21.61 -27.18
CA SER A 163 7.69 21.69 -25.88
C SER A 163 6.75 21.26 -24.75
N VAL A 164 5.51 21.75 -24.76
CA VAL A 164 4.49 21.37 -23.76
C VAL A 164 4.24 19.86 -23.78
N PHE A 165 4.07 19.25 -24.95
CA PHE A 165 3.82 17.82 -25.03
C PHE A 165 5.04 16.99 -24.60
N LEU A 166 6.23 17.35 -25.06
CA LEU A 166 7.43 16.55 -24.77
C LEU A 166 7.90 16.69 -23.33
N PHE A 167 7.91 17.91 -22.77
CA PHE A 167 8.19 18.08 -21.34
C PHE A 167 7.08 17.48 -20.47
N GLY A 168 5.82 17.54 -20.91
CA GLY A 168 4.72 16.87 -20.21
C GLY A 168 4.92 15.35 -20.14
N ILE A 169 5.40 14.71 -21.21
CA ILE A 169 5.75 13.28 -21.19
C ILE A 169 6.89 12.99 -20.22
N GLU A 170 7.94 13.82 -20.21
CA GLU A 170 9.08 13.65 -19.30
C GLU A 170 8.67 13.82 -17.82
N GLU A 171 7.78 14.77 -17.53
CA GLU A 171 7.22 14.95 -16.19
C GLU A 171 6.37 13.76 -15.75
N LEU A 172 5.51 13.24 -16.64
CA LEU A 172 4.74 12.03 -16.38
C LEU A 172 5.64 10.81 -16.15
N ALA A 173 6.72 10.67 -16.91
CA ALA A 173 7.70 9.60 -16.72
C ALA A 173 8.34 9.70 -15.32
N THR A 174 8.73 10.91 -14.90
CA THR A 174 9.30 11.15 -13.56
C THR A 174 8.29 10.81 -12.45
N GLN A 175 7.03 11.20 -12.61
CA GLN A 175 5.97 10.85 -11.67
C GLN A 175 5.76 9.32 -11.58
N LEU A 176 5.77 8.62 -12.71
CA LEU A 176 5.63 7.15 -12.74
C LEU A 176 6.79 6.40 -12.05
N GLU A 177 7.96 7.04 -11.89
CA GLU A 177 9.08 6.47 -11.13
C GLU A 177 8.81 6.46 -9.61
N GLU A 178 7.85 7.24 -9.11
CA GLU A 178 7.46 7.32 -7.69
C GLU A 178 6.02 6.79 -7.47
N PRO A 179 5.78 5.47 -7.59
CA PRO A 179 4.42 4.92 -7.62
C PRO A 179 3.66 5.11 -6.29
N PHE A 180 4.36 5.08 -5.15
CA PHE A 180 3.72 5.07 -3.83
C PHE A 180 3.19 6.44 -3.38
N THR A 181 3.64 7.54 -3.99
CA THR A 181 3.14 8.89 -3.72
C THR A 181 1.86 9.20 -4.51
N ILE A 182 1.70 8.57 -5.68
CA ILE A 182 0.57 8.82 -6.60
C ILE A 182 -0.60 7.85 -6.36
N LEU A 183 -0.30 6.62 -5.97
CA LEU A 183 -1.33 5.61 -5.72
C LEU A 183 -2.19 6.01 -4.50
N PRO A 184 -3.52 5.78 -4.52
CA PRO A 184 -4.41 6.10 -3.41
C PRO A 184 -4.27 5.06 -2.27
N MET A 185 -3.08 4.96 -1.68
CA MET A 185 -2.73 3.92 -0.69
C MET A 185 -3.60 3.96 0.56
N GLN A 186 -4.02 5.16 1.00
CA GLN A 186 -4.95 5.27 2.13
C GLN A 186 -6.29 4.59 1.81
N GLY A 187 -6.82 4.83 0.62
CA GLY A 187 -8.06 4.21 0.17
C GLY A 187 -7.97 2.68 0.08
N PHE A 188 -6.78 2.13 -0.23
CA PHE A 188 -6.55 0.68 -0.15
C PHE A 188 -6.55 0.18 1.30
N CYS A 189 -5.86 0.87 2.22
CA CYS A 189 -5.84 0.51 3.64
C CYS A 189 -7.24 0.52 4.24
N ASP A 190 -8.04 1.54 3.94
CA ASP A 190 -9.40 1.68 4.45
C ASP A 190 -10.31 0.57 3.93
N LYS A 191 -10.26 0.27 2.61
CA LYS A 191 -11.02 -0.83 2.01
C LYS A 191 -10.66 -2.19 2.60
N ILE A 192 -9.36 -2.48 2.75
CA ILE A 192 -8.90 -3.76 3.33
C ILE A 192 -9.39 -3.89 4.78
N GLY A 193 -9.30 -2.81 5.57
CA GLY A 193 -9.83 -2.79 6.93
C GLY A 193 -11.34 -3.05 6.96
N MET A 194 -12.10 -2.36 6.12
CA MET A 194 -13.55 -2.56 6.00
C MET A 194 -13.92 -3.99 5.60
N TRP A 195 -13.23 -4.59 4.63
CA TRP A 195 -13.48 -5.98 4.23
C TRP A 195 -13.14 -6.99 5.33
N CYS A 196 -12.06 -6.74 6.09
CA CYS A 196 -11.73 -7.57 7.22
C CYS A 196 -12.81 -7.48 8.31
N ASP A 197 -13.30 -6.29 8.62
CA ASP A 197 -14.39 -6.08 9.57
C ASP A 197 -15.72 -6.68 9.06
N GLU A 198 -16.00 -6.61 7.76
CA GLU A 198 -17.15 -7.24 7.12
C GLU A 198 -17.10 -8.77 7.23
N ILE A 199 -15.98 -9.41 6.90
CA ILE A 199 -15.78 -10.87 7.04
C ILE A 199 -15.98 -11.29 8.51
N VAL A 200 -15.54 -10.45 9.43
CA VAL A 200 -15.71 -10.63 10.87
C VAL A 200 -17.16 -10.35 11.31
N SER A 201 -17.94 -9.58 10.56
CA SER A 201 -19.37 -9.34 10.83
C SER A 201 -20.29 -10.48 10.36
N TRP A 202 -19.91 -11.25 9.34
CA TRP A 202 -20.68 -12.43 8.87
C TRP A 202 -20.77 -13.55 9.91
N ARG A 203 -20.13 -13.38 11.07
CA ARG A 203 -20.20 -14.27 12.22
C ARG A 203 -21.62 -14.22 12.81
N GLY A 204 -22.44 -15.21 12.48
CA GLY A 204 -23.78 -15.40 13.07
C GLY A 204 -24.91 -15.67 12.07
N GLN A 205 -24.67 -15.57 10.76
CA GLN A 205 -25.70 -15.90 9.76
C GLN A 205 -25.83 -17.43 9.60
N GLY A 206 -26.64 -18.07 10.45
CA GLY A 206 -27.20 -19.41 10.21
C GLY A 206 -26.68 -20.58 11.07
N LEU A 207 -25.98 -20.34 12.18
CA LEU A 207 -25.53 -21.43 13.08
C LEU A 207 -25.85 -21.21 14.56
N ASP A 208 -26.22 -19.99 14.98
CA ASP A 208 -26.65 -19.71 16.36
C ASP A 208 -28.10 -20.15 16.63
N ASP A 209 -28.90 -20.38 15.57
CA ASP A 209 -30.30 -20.84 15.67
C ASP A 209 -30.44 -22.34 16.01
N ASN A 210 -29.38 -23.15 15.86
CA ASN A 210 -29.41 -24.60 16.09
C ASN A 210 -28.83 -25.04 17.45
N VAL A 211 -28.62 -24.10 18.39
CA VAL A 211 -28.07 -24.43 19.73
C VAL A 211 -29.17 -24.52 20.80
N TYR A 212 -30.44 -24.29 20.42
CA TYR A 212 -31.60 -24.39 21.32
C TYR A 212 -32.75 -25.29 20.83
N GLU A 213 -32.49 -26.19 19.87
CA GLU A 213 -33.40 -27.32 19.55
C GLU A 213 -32.77 -28.67 19.93
#